data_AF-A0A7J6GYK8-F1
#
_entry.id   AF-A0A7J6GYK8-F1
#
_cell.length_a   1.000
_cell.length_b   1.000
_cell.length_c   1.000
_cell.angle_alpha   90.00
_cell.angle_beta   90.00
_cell.angle_gamma   90.00
#
_symmetry.space_group_name_H-M   'P 1'
#
loop_
_entity.id
_entity.type
_entity.pdbx_description
1 polymer ?
#
loop_
_entity_poly.entity_id
_entity_poly.type
_entity_poly.pdbx_seq_one_letter_code
_entity_poly.pdbx_strand_id
1 'polypeptide(L)'
;MQQKERFERLGFRKLGSEDKFLGNPIQSGHSFWTALLPGNASFGARGILATRDLIRKESCFIIANGNSVDLWNSPWIPWLEWNSFRAAFNPMIVPTLLKVSSLLNDEGDWDPLLAHRWLVPSVASSLHLIKSLPSSQHDLLVWKDATDGMFSPKVAYQSIIKHRGNNLDVIWNRIWKLNITERLKMFLWKLGRDALPFGSRLQRIFGNPVNCVLCGESVDSWLHLFCHCPLAKATWFGSQWAIRGENLNFSCPRDFILWLLDPGFLGSASTEDREAFSRFGICLCDELWNARNKAYHEQEFPTCLGVLAKVNSACSAMRRAWEEPVRIDAQVSWDSDRDRLNGRRTVYVDAACKDLRATAGIVMKEADGSFSGALTVQLAVSNPLEAETLALYHAVLWCASQNWRQVVFVSDCQSLVRGIHSRAAPNWRLASSFWLLLHAIDLHPQAEFVWLPRTLNQVAHNVCQWAFNFPFSGVLSAEDLAPLVAM
;
A
#
# COMPACT_ATOMS: atom_id res chain seq x y z
N MET A 1 -11.33 -2.57 -16.29
CA MET A 1 -12.69 -2.13 -15.93
C MET A 1 -13.64 -3.30 -15.69
N GLN A 2 -13.80 -4.24 -16.62
CA GLN A 2 -14.71 -5.40 -16.47
C GLN A 2 -14.47 -6.30 -15.24
N GLN A 3 -13.24 -6.46 -14.75
CA GLN A 3 -12.99 -7.23 -13.53
C GLN A 3 -13.38 -6.46 -12.26
N LYS A 4 -13.18 -5.13 -12.23
CA LYS A 4 -13.53 -4.27 -11.10
C LYS A 4 -15.04 -4.21 -10.87
N GLU A 5 -15.83 -4.08 -11.95
CA GLU A 5 -17.30 -4.16 -11.91
C GLU A 5 -17.81 -5.52 -11.43
N ARG A 6 -17.06 -6.60 -11.69
CA ARG A 6 -17.44 -7.96 -11.26
C ARG A 6 -17.29 -8.13 -9.74
N PHE A 7 -16.33 -7.47 -9.11
CA PHE A 7 -16.14 -7.48 -7.66
C PHE A 7 -17.14 -6.59 -6.91
N GLU A 8 -17.54 -5.46 -7.49
CA GLU A 8 -18.52 -4.54 -6.89
C GLU A 8 -19.95 -5.11 -6.91
N ARG A 9 -20.31 -5.92 -7.91
CA ARG A 9 -21.61 -6.61 -7.98
C ARG A 9 -21.74 -7.80 -7.00
N LEU A 10 -20.65 -8.26 -6.38
CA LEU A 10 -20.64 -9.45 -5.51
C LEU A 10 -20.87 -9.15 -4.02
N GLY A 11 -21.29 -7.93 -3.65
CA GLY A 11 -21.80 -7.67 -2.30
C GLY A 11 -20.78 -7.79 -1.17
N PHE A 12 -19.47 -7.69 -1.45
CA PHE A 12 -18.42 -7.70 -0.43
C PHE A 12 -18.41 -6.39 0.40
N ARG A 13 -19.37 -6.24 1.33
CA ARG A 13 -19.36 -5.20 2.37
C ARG A 13 -19.06 -5.84 3.73
N LYS A 14 -17.90 -5.46 4.29
CA LYS A 14 -17.37 -5.80 5.63
C LYS A 14 -17.07 -7.29 5.87
N LEU A 15 -15.79 -7.61 6.08
CA LEU A 15 -15.35 -8.80 6.82
C LEU A 15 -15.78 -8.65 8.27
N GLY A 16 -16.96 -9.16 8.60
CA GLY A 16 -17.48 -9.24 9.96
C GLY A 16 -18.41 -10.44 10.06
N SER A 17 -17.98 -11.42 10.86
CA SER A 17 -18.55 -12.75 11.10
C SER A 17 -18.81 -13.61 9.84
N GLU A 18 -18.62 -14.92 9.97
CA GLU A 18 -18.73 -15.90 8.87
C GLU A 18 -20.08 -15.84 8.13
N ASP A 19 -21.12 -15.28 8.76
CA ASP A 19 -22.51 -15.33 8.32
C ASP A 19 -22.95 -14.23 7.34
N LYS A 20 -22.17 -13.16 7.14
CA LYS A 20 -22.60 -12.02 6.29
C LYS A 20 -22.04 -12.01 4.87
N PHE A 21 -21.22 -13.00 4.51
CA PHE A 21 -20.54 -13.02 3.21
C PHE A 21 -21.41 -13.38 2.02
N LEU A 22 -22.59 -13.97 2.24
CA LEU A 22 -23.26 -14.75 1.22
C LEU A 22 -24.77 -14.55 1.29
N GLY A 23 -25.32 -13.86 0.30
CA GLY A 23 -26.74 -13.99 0.00
C GLY A 23 -27.03 -15.41 -0.45
N ASN A 24 -27.44 -16.28 0.48
CA ASN A 24 -28.06 -17.59 0.29
C ASN A 24 -27.68 -18.39 -0.99
N PRO A 25 -26.47 -18.99 -1.09
CA PRO A 25 -26.32 -20.14 -1.98
C PRO A 25 -25.56 -21.32 -1.34
N ILE A 26 -25.05 -21.19 -0.12
CA ILE A 26 -24.44 -22.33 0.58
C ILE A 26 -25.56 -23.07 1.28
N GLN A 27 -25.69 -24.37 0.98
CA GLN A 27 -26.60 -25.27 1.67
C GLN A 27 -26.45 -25.06 3.18
N SER A 28 -27.58 -24.82 3.85
CA SER A 28 -27.66 -24.60 5.30
C SER A 28 -26.84 -25.66 6.04
N GLY A 29 -25.72 -25.26 6.64
CA GLY A 29 -24.85 -26.13 7.45
C GLY A 29 -23.37 -26.18 7.03
N HIS A 30 -22.96 -25.62 5.89
CA HIS A 30 -21.55 -25.61 5.47
C HIS A 30 -20.93 -24.21 5.51
N SER A 31 -19.66 -24.12 5.94
CA SER A 31 -18.89 -22.86 5.90
C SER A 31 -18.36 -22.58 4.49
N PHE A 32 -18.07 -21.32 4.17
CA PHE A 32 -17.43 -20.92 2.89
C PHE A 32 -16.19 -21.77 2.56
N TRP A 33 -15.44 -22.16 3.59
CA TRP A 33 -14.21 -22.94 3.48
C TRP A 33 -14.44 -24.38 3.04
N THR A 34 -15.54 -24.99 3.46
CA THR A 34 -15.83 -26.42 3.26
C THR A 34 -16.92 -26.68 2.22
N ALA A 35 -17.68 -25.64 1.85
CA ALA A 35 -18.78 -25.76 0.91
C ALA A 35 -18.36 -26.40 -0.42
N LEU A 36 -19.16 -27.38 -0.84
CA LEU A 36 -19.11 -27.99 -2.17
C LEU A 36 -20.26 -27.43 -3.00
N LEU A 37 -20.00 -27.17 -4.28
CA LEU A 37 -21.05 -26.70 -5.19
C LEU A 37 -21.84 -27.88 -5.75
N PRO A 38 -23.18 -27.86 -5.67
CA PRO A 38 -24.00 -28.78 -6.42
C PRO A 38 -23.88 -28.51 -7.93
N GLY A 39 -24.07 -29.54 -8.76
CA GLY A 39 -23.90 -29.44 -10.22
C GLY A 39 -24.77 -28.37 -10.89
N ASN A 40 -25.91 -28.01 -10.29
CA ASN A 40 -26.84 -26.97 -10.75
C ASN A 40 -26.56 -25.57 -10.15
N ALA A 41 -25.42 -25.35 -9.50
CA ALA A 41 -25.08 -24.06 -8.92
C ALA A 41 -25.00 -22.94 -9.96
N SER A 42 -25.48 -21.74 -9.59
CA SER A 42 -25.47 -20.56 -10.44
C SER A 42 -24.06 -20.11 -10.82
N PHE A 43 -23.93 -19.38 -11.94
CA PHE A 43 -22.65 -18.79 -12.36
C PHE A 43 -22.04 -17.87 -11.30
N GLY A 44 -22.88 -17.16 -10.53
CA GLY A 44 -22.44 -16.32 -9.41
C GLY A 44 -21.80 -17.14 -8.30
N ALA A 45 -22.46 -18.20 -7.84
CA ALA A 45 -21.94 -19.09 -6.79
C ALA A 45 -20.64 -19.80 -7.23
N ARG A 46 -20.58 -20.26 -8.49
CA ARG A 46 -19.35 -20.79 -9.09
C ARG A 46 -18.22 -19.77 -9.10
N GLY A 47 -18.52 -18.52 -9.45
CA GLY A 47 -17.55 -17.42 -9.43
C GLY A 47 -17.04 -17.10 -8.03
N ILE A 48 -17.91 -17.09 -7.02
CA ILE A 48 -17.53 -16.84 -5.62
C ILE A 48 -16.64 -17.97 -5.10
N LEU A 49 -16.99 -19.23 -5.31
CA LEU A 49 -16.16 -20.33 -4.81
C LEU A 49 -14.84 -20.48 -5.58
N ALA A 50 -14.78 -20.04 -6.83
CA ALA A 50 -13.53 -19.95 -7.58
C ALA A 50 -12.53 -18.95 -6.96
N THR A 51 -12.98 -17.98 -6.13
CA THR A 51 -12.06 -17.06 -5.41
C THR A 51 -11.56 -17.63 -4.09
N ARG A 52 -12.06 -18.79 -3.63
CA ARG A 52 -11.72 -19.37 -2.32
C ARG A 52 -10.22 -19.59 -2.13
N ASP A 53 -9.53 -20.10 -3.15
CA ASP A 53 -8.10 -20.39 -3.04
C ASP A 53 -7.26 -19.10 -2.93
N LEU A 54 -7.68 -18.04 -3.64
CA LEU A 54 -7.07 -16.71 -3.49
C LEU A 54 -7.30 -16.19 -2.06
N ILE A 55 -8.54 -16.26 -1.55
CA ILE A 55 -8.86 -15.79 -0.21
C ILE A 55 -8.06 -16.59 0.83
N ARG A 56 -7.96 -17.92 0.71
CA ARG A 56 -7.14 -18.75 1.61
C ARG A 56 -5.68 -18.34 1.64
N LYS A 57 -5.12 -18.01 0.48
CA LYS A 57 -3.72 -17.59 0.36
C LYS A 57 -3.49 -16.23 1.02
N GLU A 58 -4.34 -15.26 0.70
CA GLU A 58 -4.13 -13.84 1.01
C GLU A 58 -4.80 -13.37 2.32
N SER A 59 -5.60 -14.22 2.98
CA SER A 59 -6.24 -13.92 4.27
C SER A 59 -5.72 -14.81 5.39
N CYS A 60 -5.89 -14.35 6.63
CA CYS A 60 -5.58 -15.08 7.85
C CYS A 60 -6.58 -14.72 8.94
N PHE A 61 -6.94 -15.67 9.80
CA PHE A 61 -7.65 -15.38 11.04
C PHE A 61 -6.68 -14.91 12.11
N ILE A 62 -7.09 -13.87 12.85
CA ILE A 62 -6.56 -13.53 14.16
C ILE A 62 -7.49 -14.21 15.18
N ILE A 63 -6.90 -15.06 16.01
CA ILE A 63 -7.63 -15.89 16.96
C ILE A 63 -7.92 -15.10 18.23
N ALA A 64 -9.17 -15.10 18.68
CA ALA A 64 -9.59 -14.64 20.00
C ALA A 64 -9.99 -15.87 20.82
N ASN A 65 -11.28 -16.16 20.94
CA ASN A 65 -11.77 -17.36 21.60
C ASN A 65 -11.67 -18.64 20.74
N GLY A 66 -11.37 -18.53 19.43
CA GLY A 66 -11.17 -19.65 18.52
C GLY A 66 -12.43 -20.47 18.19
N ASN A 67 -13.61 -20.08 18.69
CA ASN A 67 -14.83 -20.87 18.56
C ASN A 67 -15.46 -20.76 17.16
N SER A 68 -15.19 -19.68 16.43
CA SER A 68 -15.71 -19.50 15.08
C SER A 68 -14.82 -20.17 14.03
N VAL A 69 -13.52 -20.28 14.29
CA VAL A 69 -12.54 -20.74 13.29
C VAL A 69 -12.43 -22.27 13.25
N ASP A 70 -12.69 -22.84 12.07
CA ASP A 70 -12.42 -24.25 11.79
C ASP A 70 -10.91 -24.53 11.80
N LEU A 71 -10.50 -25.52 12.60
CA LEU A 71 -9.09 -25.85 12.81
C LEU A 71 -8.38 -26.27 11.52
N TRP A 72 -9.07 -26.99 10.63
CA TRP A 72 -8.50 -27.68 9.46
C TRP A 72 -8.69 -26.95 8.15
N ASN A 73 -9.76 -26.16 8.06
CA ASN A 73 -10.27 -25.63 6.80
C ASN A 73 -10.14 -24.10 6.69
N SER A 74 -9.81 -23.41 7.77
CA SER A 74 -9.62 -21.96 7.83
C SER A 74 -8.14 -21.59 7.97
N PRO A 75 -7.66 -20.53 7.28
CA PRO A 75 -6.26 -20.11 7.37
C PRO A 75 -6.02 -19.30 8.65
N TRP A 76 -5.41 -19.88 9.68
CA TRP A 76 -5.12 -19.18 10.95
C TRP A 76 -3.64 -19.14 11.34
N ILE A 77 -2.76 -19.82 10.59
CA ILE A 77 -1.29 -19.75 10.77
C ILE A 77 -0.71 -18.78 9.71
N PRO A 78 -0.28 -17.56 10.09
CA PRO A 78 -0.03 -16.48 9.13
C PRO A 78 1.06 -16.75 8.09
N TRP A 79 2.09 -17.51 8.48
CA TRP A 79 3.30 -17.73 7.68
C TRP A 79 3.24 -18.99 6.79
N LEU A 80 2.21 -19.83 6.90
CA LEU A 80 2.09 -21.03 6.08
C LEU A 80 1.26 -20.77 4.82
N GLU A 81 1.72 -21.30 3.69
CA GLU A 81 0.89 -21.45 2.50
C GLU A 81 -0.13 -22.57 2.68
N TRP A 82 -1.22 -22.55 1.92
CA TRP A 82 -2.36 -23.46 2.12
C TRP A 82 -1.99 -24.95 2.10
N ASN A 83 -1.15 -25.39 1.17
CA ASN A 83 -0.74 -26.80 1.09
C ASN A 83 0.14 -27.20 2.28
N SER A 84 1.08 -26.34 2.68
CA SER A 84 1.94 -26.54 3.85
C SER A 84 1.13 -26.50 5.16
N PHE A 85 0.12 -25.63 5.24
CA PHE A 85 -0.82 -25.58 6.35
C PHE A 85 -1.57 -26.91 6.50
N ARG A 86 -2.08 -27.47 5.40
CA ARG A 86 -2.77 -28.78 5.41
C ARG A 86 -1.84 -29.94 5.78
N ALA A 87 -0.60 -29.88 5.32
CA ALA A 87 0.43 -30.89 5.63
C ALA A 87 1.00 -30.76 7.05
N ALA A 88 0.76 -29.63 7.74
CA ALA A 88 1.28 -29.40 9.08
C ALA A 88 0.55 -30.21 10.16
N PHE A 89 -0.62 -30.77 9.88
CA PHE A 89 -1.39 -31.52 10.86
C PHE A 89 -1.05 -33.02 10.85
N ASN A 90 -1.11 -33.62 12.03
CA ASN A 90 -0.90 -35.05 12.23
C ASN A 90 -2.00 -35.87 11.54
N PRO A 91 -1.66 -36.76 10.58
CA PRO A 91 -2.65 -37.52 9.82
C PRO A 91 -3.40 -38.56 10.65
N MET A 92 -2.91 -38.91 11.85
CA MET A 92 -3.59 -39.84 12.75
C MET A 92 -4.77 -39.20 13.50
N ILE A 93 -4.91 -37.88 13.42
CA ILE A 93 -6.02 -37.17 14.05
C ILE A 93 -7.16 -37.08 13.05
N VAL A 94 -8.29 -37.69 13.41
CA VAL A 94 -9.50 -37.62 12.59
C VAL A 94 -9.99 -36.17 12.57
N PRO A 95 -10.18 -35.55 11.39
CA PRO A 95 -10.78 -34.23 11.29
C PRO A 95 -12.27 -34.33 11.66
N THR A 96 -12.58 -34.26 12.95
CA THR A 96 -13.93 -33.89 13.40
C THR A 96 -14.11 -32.38 13.23
N LEU A 97 -15.31 -31.84 13.45
CA LEU A 97 -15.62 -30.40 13.42
C LEU A 97 -14.92 -29.63 14.57
N LEU A 98 -13.60 -29.78 14.69
CA LEU A 98 -12.77 -29.12 15.68
C LEU A 98 -12.62 -27.65 15.31
N LYS A 99 -12.70 -26.84 16.36
CA LYS A 99 -12.45 -25.41 16.31
C LYS A 99 -11.05 -25.13 16.81
N VAL A 100 -10.51 -23.96 16.48
CA VAL A 100 -9.20 -23.54 16.99
C VAL A 100 -9.21 -23.44 18.52
N SER A 101 -10.37 -23.17 19.13
CA SER A 101 -10.53 -23.20 20.59
C SER A 101 -10.12 -24.52 21.25
N SER A 102 -10.13 -25.64 20.52
CA SER A 102 -9.67 -26.93 21.05
C SER A 102 -8.14 -27.03 21.20
N LEU A 103 -7.38 -26.07 20.65
CA LEU A 103 -5.92 -25.92 20.87
C LEU A 103 -5.59 -24.87 21.93
N LEU A 104 -6.60 -24.23 22.54
CA LEU A 104 -6.41 -23.23 23.58
C LEU A 104 -6.63 -23.85 24.96
N ASN A 105 -5.86 -23.40 25.95
CA ASN A 105 -6.07 -23.72 27.35
C ASN A 105 -7.16 -22.81 27.97
N ASP A 106 -7.50 -23.04 29.26
CA ASP A 106 -8.51 -22.25 29.96
C ASP A 106 -8.16 -20.76 30.11
N GLU A 107 -6.88 -20.41 29.95
CA GLU A 107 -6.36 -19.04 30.00
C GLU A 107 -6.45 -18.33 28.62
N GLY A 108 -6.79 -19.05 27.55
CA GLY A 108 -6.85 -18.55 26.18
C GLY A 108 -5.52 -18.58 25.43
N ASP A 109 -4.50 -19.22 26.01
CA ASP A 109 -3.19 -19.44 25.39
C ASP A 109 -3.10 -20.80 24.69
N TRP A 110 -2.14 -20.95 23.77
CA TRP A 110 -1.93 -22.19 23.04
C TRP A 110 -1.48 -23.33 23.97
N ASP A 111 -2.21 -24.45 24.00
CA ASP A 111 -1.82 -25.64 24.76
C ASP A 111 -0.61 -26.32 24.09
N PRO A 112 0.58 -26.32 24.73
CA PRO A 112 1.77 -26.89 24.13
C PRO A 112 1.68 -28.41 23.94
N LEU A 113 0.98 -29.14 24.81
CA LEU A 113 0.86 -30.59 24.70
C LEU A 113 -0.03 -30.97 23.50
N LEU A 114 -1.17 -30.28 23.34
CA LEU A 114 -2.05 -30.50 22.19
C LEU A 114 -1.40 -30.04 20.89
N ALA A 115 -0.71 -28.90 20.89
CA ALA A 115 0.08 -28.41 19.77
C ALA A 115 1.06 -29.47 19.24
N HIS A 116 1.90 -30.04 20.10
CA HIS A 116 2.90 -31.04 19.71
C HIS A 116 2.27 -32.38 19.30
N ARG A 117 1.08 -32.69 19.81
CA ARG A 117 0.33 -33.89 19.41
C ARG A 117 -0.31 -33.72 18.03
N TRP A 118 -0.80 -32.52 17.72
CA TRP A 118 -1.67 -32.26 16.57
C TRP A 118 -0.96 -31.67 15.36
N LEU A 119 0.18 -31.01 15.57
CA LEU A 119 0.95 -30.37 14.52
C LEU A 119 2.35 -30.96 14.43
N VAL A 120 2.98 -30.79 13.27
CA VAL A 120 4.39 -31.12 13.07
C VAL A 120 5.27 -30.30 14.03
N PRO A 121 6.38 -30.85 14.55
CA PRO A 121 7.19 -30.21 15.59
C PRO A 121 7.62 -28.78 15.27
N SER A 122 8.01 -28.51 14.02
CA SER A 122 8.44 -27.17 13.57
C SER A 122 7.33 -26.12 13.69
N VAL A 123 6.07 -26.50 13.47
CA VAL A 123 4.92 -25.59 13.58
C VAL A 123 4.48 -25.47 15.04
N ALA A 124 4.43 -26.59 15.76
CA ALA A 124 4.06 -26.62 17.18
C ALA A 124 4.98 -25.72 18.03
N SER A 125 6.29 -25.78 17.83
CA SER A 125 7.25 -24.93 18.55
C SER A 125 7.11 -23.44 18.24
N SER A 126 6.55 -23.08 17.08
CA SER A 126 6.36 -21.69 16.65
C SER A 126 4.95 -21.15 16.93
N LEU A 127 4.02 -21.93 17.49
CA LEU A 127 2.66 -21.46 17.74
C LEU A 127 2.58 -20.26 18.69
N HIS A 128 3.48 -20.17 19.66
CA HIS A 128 3.58 -19.03 20.57
C HIS A 128 3.83 -17.67 19.88
N LEU A 129 4.27 -17.69 18.61
CA LEU A 129 4.41 -16.49 17.78
C LEU A 129 3.06 -15.94 17.30
N ILE A 130 2.00 -16.76 17.30
CA ILE A 130 0.64 -16.31 16.99
C ILE A 130 0.09 -15.62 18.23
N LYS A 131 0.10 -14.29 18.21
CA LYS A 131 -0.51 -13.48 19.26
C LYS A 131 -2.03 -13.58 19.14
N SER A 132 -2.66 -14.14 20.17
CA SER A 132 -4.12 -14.18 20.30
C SER A 132 -4.67 -12.84 20.76
N LEU A 133 -5.92 -12.56 20.44
CA LEU A 133 -6.73 -11.54 21.07
C LEU A 133 -7.33 -12.10 22.37
N PRO A 134 -7.74 -11.25 23.32
CA PRO A 134 -8.42 -11.72 24.51
C PRO A 134 -9.69 -12.51 24.18
N SER A 135 -10.00 -13.52 24.98
CA SER A 135 -11.16 -14.41 24.79
C SER A 135 -12.51 -13.69 24.80
N SER A 136 -12.59 -12.46 25.32
CA SER A 136 -13.77 -11.60 25.26
C SER A 136 -14.05 -11.01 23.87
N GLN A 137 -13.07 -11.04 22.97
CA GLN A 137 -13.19 -10.61 21.59
C GLN A 137 -13.68 -11.75 20.69
N HIS A 138 -13.97 -11.41 19.43
CA HIS A 138 -14.32 -12.37 18.39
C HIS A 138 -13.15 -12.61 17.45
N ASP A 139 -13.06 -13.80 16.86
CA ASP A 139 -12.05 -14.10 15.85
C ASP A 139 -12.26 -13.19 14.62
N LEU A 140 -11.16 -12.71 14.04
CA LEU A 140 -11.19 -11.74 12.93
C LEU A 140 -10.49 -12.29 11.70
N LEU A 141 -11.19 -12.32 10.56
CA LEU A 141 -10.57 -12.62 9.27
C LEU A 141 -9.97 -11.35 8.67
N VAL A 142 -8.65 -11.34 8.47
CA VAL A 142 -7.91 -10.19 7.94
C VAL A 142 -7.25 -10.51 6.60
N TRP A 143 -7.10 -9.50 5.76
CA TRP A 143 -6.31 -9.58 4.53
C TRP A 143 -4.84 -9.25 4.83
N LYS A 144 -3.92 -10.17 4.54
CA LYS A 144 -2.51 -10.11 4.96
C LYS A 144 -1.76 -8.86 4.47
N ASP A 145 -2.09 -8.43 3.25
CA ASP A 145 -1.51 -7.27 2.57
C ASP A 145 -2.25 -5.94 2.88
N ALA A 146 -3.41 -5.98 3.54
CA ALA A 146 -4.06 -4.76 4.04
C ALA A 146 -3.33 -4.29 5.30
N THR A 147 -3.19 -2.97 5.48
CA THR A 147 -2.61 -2.43 6.72
C THR A 147 -3.59 -2.60 7.87
N ASP A 148 -4.82 -2.15 7.72
CA ASP A 148 -5.91 -2.27 8.70
C ASP A 148 -6.52 -3.69 8.77
N GLY A 149 -6.04 -4.61 7.94
CA GLY A 149 -6.57 -5.97 7.81
C GLY A 149 -7.88 -6.05 7.03
N MET A 150 -8.43 -4.92 6.58
CA MET A 150 -9.74 -4.88 5.93
C MET A 150 -9.64 -5.21 4.45
N PHE A 151 -10.59 -6.02 3.98
CA PHE A 151 -10.69 -6.33 2.55
C PHE A 151 -11.22 -5.14 1.77
N SER A 152 -10.59 -4.89 0.62
CA SER A 152 -11.17 -4.12 -0.46
C SER A 152 -10.78 -4.71 -1.82
N PRO A 153 -11.58 -4.50 -2.88
CA PRO A 153 -11.19 -4.93 -4.22
C PRO A 153 -9.83 -4.37 -4.67
N LYS A 154 -9.45 -3.18 -4.17
CA LYS A 154 -8.14 -2.56 -4.45
C LYS A 154 -7.00 -3.39 -3.86
N VAL A 155 -7.08 -3.72 -2.57
CA VAL A 155 -6.03 -4.51 -1.89
C VAL A 155 -5.96 -5.92 -2.48
N ALA A 156 -7.10 -6.55 -2.72
CA ALA A 156 -7.13 -7.87 -3.34
C ALA A 156 -6.50 -7.88 -4.74
N TYR A 157 -6.81 -6.87 -5.57
CA TYR A 157 -6.17 -6.71 -6.86
C TYR A 157 -4.66 -6.50 -6.75
N GLN A 158 -4.21 -5.69 -5.78
CA GLN A 158 -2.79 -5.48 -5.51
C GLN A 158 -2.07 -6.78 -5.14
N SER A 159 -2.65 -7.64 -4.30
CA SER A 159 -2.10 -8.96 -3.96
C SER A 159 -1.96 -9.86 -5.20
N ILE A 160 -2.95 -9.85 -6.10
CA ILE A 160 -2.90 -10.63 -7.36
C ILE A 160 -1.75 -10.17 -8.26
N ILE A 161 -1.54 -8.84 -8.38
CA ILE A 161 -0.51 -8.29 -9.26
C ILE A 161 0.86 -8.19 -8.61
N LYS A 162 1.00 -8.44 -7.30
CA LYS A 162 2.26 -8.36 -6.55
C LYS A 162 3.37 -9.17 -7.22
N HIS A 163 3.06 -10.38 -7.65
CA HIS A 163 4.00 -11.26 -8.38
C HIS A 163 4.28 -10.80 -9.82
N ARG A 164 3.44 -9.92 -10.40
CA ARG A 164 3.68 -9.29 -11.71
C ARG A 164 4.59 -8.06 -11.61
N GLY A 165 4.73 -7.48 -10.41
CA GLY A 165 5.49 -6.26 -10.15
C GLY A 165 7.02 -6.40 -10.25
N ASN A 166 7.57 -7.61 -10.23
CA ASN A 166 9.01 -7.82 -10.37
C ASN A 166 9.55 -7.54 -11.79
N ASN A 167 8.66 -7.35 -12.77
CA ASN A 167 9.00 -6.95 -14.14
C ASN A 167 8.27 -5.66 -14.54
N LEU A 168 8.32 -4.62 -13.70
CA LEU A 168 7.88 -3.28 -14.11
C LEU A 168 8.86 -2.73 -15.15
N ASP A 169 8.56 -3.02 -16.41
CA ASP A 169 9.20 -2.51 -17.60
C ASP A 169 9.41 -0.99 -17.48
N VAL A 170 10.67 -0.57 -17.51
CA VAL A 170 11.16 0.77 -17.16
C VAL A 170 10.43 1.86 -17.93
N ILE A 171 10.02 1.58 -19.17
CA ILE A 171 9.30 2.52 -20.02
C ILE A 171 7.92 2.91 -19.44
N TRP A 172 7.20 1.98 -18.82
CA TRP A 172 5.87 2.27 -18.26
C TRP A 172 6.00 3.18 -17.05
N ASN A 173 6.95 2.88 -16.16
CA ASN A 173 7.23 3.73 -15.01
C ASN A 173 7.61 5.15 -15.44
N ARG A 174 8.39 5.30 -16.53
CA ARG A 174 8.69 6.61 -17.11
C ARG A 174 7.43 7.31 -17.61
N ILE A 175 6.61 6.66 -18.44
CA ILE A 175 5.36 7.23 -18.98
C ILE A 175 4.41 7.68 -17.86
N TRP A 176 4.21 6.86 -16.83
CA TRP A 176 3.26 7.17 -15.75
C TRP A 176 3.70 8.33 -14.85
N LYS A 177 5.01 8.57 -14.75
CA LYS A 177 5.61 9.69 -14.00
C LYS A 177 5.64 11.02 -14.76
N LEU A 178 5.27 11.04 -16.04
CA LEU A 178 5.27 12.28 -16.83
C LEU A 178 4.22 13.28 -16.31
N ASN A 179 4.59 14.56 -16.28
CA ASN A 179 3.69 15.67 -16.00
C ASN A 179 2.87 16.06 -17.25
N ILE A 180 2.03 15.13 -17.71
CA ILE A 180 1.11 15.27 -18.84
C ILE A 180 -0.27 14.70 -18.48
N THR A 181 -1.28 14.95 -19.31
CA THR A 181 -2.63 14.41 -19.09
C THR A 181 -2.67 12.88 -19.12
N GLU A 182 -3.54 12.27 -18.31
CA GLU A 182 -3.74 10.80 -18.30
C GLU A 182 -4.14 10.24 -19.67
N ARG A 183 -4.84 11.03 -20.50
CA ARG A 183 -5.16 10.68 -21.89
C ARG A 183 -3.89 10.46 -22.72
N LEU A 184 -2.90 11.34 -22.60
CA LEU A 184 -1.63 11.22 -23.33
C LEU A 184 -0.78 10.07 -22.80
N LYS A 185 -0.78 9.81 -21.48
CA LYS A 185 -0.13 8.62 -20.92
C LYS A 185 -0.72 7.33 -21.49
N MET A 186 -2.05 7.25 -21.57
CA MET A 186 -2.76 6.14 -22.21
C MET A 186 -2.45 6.03 -23.71
N PHE A 187 -2.33 7.15 -24.42
CA PHE A 187 -1.92 7.17 -25.82
C PHE A 187 -0.51 6.59 -26.01
N LEU A 188 0.48 7.05 -25.24
CA LEU A 188 1.85 6.51 -25.27
C LEU A 188 1.90 5.03 -24.91
N TRP A 189 1.13 4.60 -23.90
CA TRP A 189 1.02 3.19 -23.54
C TRP A 189 0.46 2.35 -24.69
N LYS A 190 -0.60 2.85 -25.36
CA LYS A 190 -1.16 2.18 -26.54
C LYS A 190 -0.13 2.12 -27.67
N LEU A 191 0.57 3.21 -27.96
CA LEU A 191 1.62 3.23 -28.98
C LEU A 191 2.74 2.22 -28.68
N GLY A 192 3.27 2.23 -27.45
CA GLY A 192 4.36 1.33 -27.05
C GLY A 192 3.97 -0.15 -26.98
N ARG A 193 2.67 -0.45 -26.83
CA ARG A 193 2.11 -1.82 -26.92
C ARG A 193 1.66 -2.17 -28.33
N ASP A 194 1.99 -1.33 -29.32
CA ASP A 194 1.52 -1.40 -30.70
C ASP A 194 -0.01 -1.51 -30.77
N ALA A 195 -0.77 -0.98 -29.81
CA ALA A 195 -2.22 -1.19 -29.68
C ALA A 195 -3.07 -0.25 -30.56
N LEU A 196 -2.47 0.71 -31.25
CA LEU A 196 -3.19 1.67 -32.08
C LEU A 196 -3.66 1.03 -33.41
N PRO A 197 -4.88 1.35 -33.89
CA PRO A 197 -5.45 0.78 -35.10
C PRO A 197 -4.90 1.42 -36.38
N PHE A 198 -3.66 1.13 -36.73
CA PHE A 198 -3.08 1.50 -38.03
C PHE A 198 -3.60 0.62 -39.17
N GLY A 199 -3.52 1.11 -40.41
CA GLY A 199 -4.05 0.45 -41.61
C GLY A 199 -3.66 -1.01 -41.77
N SER A 200 -2.39 -1.38 -41.53
CA SER A 200 -1.95 -2.78 -41.59
C SER A 200 -2.69 -3.70 -40.61
N ARG A 201 -2.97 -3.20 -39.40
CA ARG A 201 -3.73 -3.92 -38.37
C ARG A 201 -5.22 -3.95 -38.70
N LEU A 202 -5.77 -2.83 -39.16
CA LEU A 202 -7.17 -2.73 -39.55
C LEU A 202 -7.49 -3.63 -40.76
N GLN A 203 -6.59 -3.70 -41.74
CA GLN A 203 -6.73 -4.61 -42.88
C GLN A 203 -6.82 -6.07 -42.41
N ARG A 204 -5.92 -6.48 -41.51
CA ARG A 204 -5.89 -7.86 -41.00
C ARG A 204 -7.18 -8.27 -40.26
N ILE A 205 -7.84 -7.33 -39.58
CA ILE A 205 -9.02 -7.62 -38.76
C ILE A 205 -10.33 -7.37 -39.54
N PHE A 206 -10.37 -6.32 -40.37
CA PHE A 206 -11.61 -5.78 -40.95
C PHE A 206 -11.56 -5.55 -42.47
N GLY A 207 -10.40 -5.72 -43.12
CA GLY A 207 -10.25 -5.54 -44.57
C GLY A 207 -10.10 -4.09 -45.07
N ASN A 208 -9.79 -3.15 -44.18
CA ASN A 208 -9.67 -1.72 -44.52
C ASN A 208 -8.48 -1.41 -45.45
N PRO A 209 -8.48 -0.24 -46.13
CA PRO A 209 -7.33 0.24 -46.89
C PRO A 209 -6.05 0.35 -46.06
N VAL A 210 -4.93 0.01 -46.68
CA VAL A 210 -3.61 -0.05 -46.02
C VAL A 210 -2.87 1.27 -46.08
N ASN A 211 -3.16 2.11 -47.07
CA ASN A 211 -2.43 3.35 -47.29
C ASN A 211 -2.84 4.44 -46.29
N CYS A 212 -1.88 5.29 -45.95
CA CYS A 212 -2.09 6.45 -45.11
C CYS A 212 -3.11 7.38 -45.75
N VAL A 213 -4.22 7.65 -45.06
CA VAL A 213 -5.28 8.54 -45.58
C VAL A 213 -4.78 9.96 -45.81
N LEU A 214 -3.77 10.42 -45.06
CA LEU A 214 -3.25 11.80 -45.15
C LEU A 214 -2.43 12.07 -46.42
N CYS A 215 -1.70 11.08 -46.92
CA CYS A 215 -0.82 11.27 -48.09
C CYS A 215 -1.13 10.33 -49.26
N GLY A 216 -1.76 9.18 -49.02
CA GLY A 216 -2.06 8.16 -50.03
C GLY A 216 -0.86 7.33 -50.51
N GLU A 217 0.38 7.72 -50.19
CA GLU A 217 1.59 7.21 -50.84
C GLU A 217 2.26 6.01 -50.14
N SER A 218 1.97 5.77 -48.86
CA SER A 218 2.69 4.76 -48.07
C SER A 218 1.75 4.03 -47.12
N VAL A 219 2.20 2.87 -46.62
CA VAL A 219 1.46 2.07 -45.64
C VAL A 219 1.25 2.87 -44.35
N ASP A 220 -0.01 2.94 -43.92
CA ASP A 220 -0.42 3.53 -42.65
C ASP A 220 0.14 2.70 -41.49
N SER A 221 1.15 3.27 -40.84
CA SER A 221 1.92 2.68 -39.75
C SER A 221 2.35 3.77 -38.79
N TRP A 222 2.73 3.40 -37.56
CA TRP A 222 3.20 4.38 -36.57
C TRP A 222 4.43 5.15 -37.05
N LEU A 223 5.40 4.47 -37.68
CA LEU A 223 6.64 5.09 -38.15
C LEU A 223 6.33 6.05 -39.30
N HIS A 224 5.47 5.64 -40.24
CA HIS A 224 5.04 6.54 -41.29
C HIS A 224 4.28 7.74 -40.73
N LEU A 225 3.23 7.53 -39.93
CA LEU A 225 2.39 8.62 -39.44
C LEU A 225 3.17 9.64 -38.60
N PHE A 226 4.08 9.19 -37.74
CA PHE A 226 4.79 10.08 -36.81
C PHE A 226 6.13 10.60 -37.33
N CYS A 227 6.74 9.97 -38.35
CA CYS A 227 8.06 10.37 -38.83
C CYS A 227 8.10 10.68 -40.33
N HIS A 228 7.53 9.81 -41.18
CA HIS A 228 7.78 9.86 -42.63
C HIS A 228 6.63 10.45 -43.48
N CYS A 229 5.44 10.62 -42.91
CA CYS A 229 4.31 11.25 -43.58
C CYS A 229 4.69 12.69 -43.96
N PRO A 230 4.38 13.17 -45.18
CA PRO A 230 4.69 14.55 -45.59
C PRO A 230 4.22 15.61 -44.59
N LEU A 231 3.02 15.43 -44.02
CA LEU A 231 2.51 16.28 -42.94
C LEU A 231 3.41 16.23 -41.70
N ALA A 232 3.81 15.04 -41.25
CA ALA A 232 4.68 14.87 -40.09
C ALA A 232 6.05 15.50 -40.32
N LYS A 233 6.69 15.24 -41.47
CA LYS A 233 7.96 15.85 -41.88
C LYS A 233 7.88 17.38 -41.85
N ALA A 234 6.83 17.95 -42.44
CA ALA A 234 6.63 19.39 -42.46
C ALA A 234 6.43 19.98 -41.05
N THR A 235 5.67 19.30 -40.17
CA THR A 235 5.43 19.77 -38.80
C THR A 235 6.67 19.65 -37.92
N TRP A 236 7.45 18.57 -38.04
CA TRP A 236 8.73 18.42 -37.32
C TRP A 236 9.72 19.50 -37.75
N PHE A 237 9.85 19.74 -39.05
CA PHE A 237 10.77 20.74 -39.59
C PHE A 237 10.31 22.18 -39.30
N GLY A 238 9.01 22.44 -39.33
CA GLY A 238 8.42 23.74 -39.00
C GLY A 238 8.34 24.05 -37.50
N SER A 239 8.77 23.13 -36.64
CA SER A 239 8.83 23.34 -35.19
C SER A 239 10.09 24.11 -34.78
N GLN A 240 10.14 24.56 -33.52
CA GLN A 240 11.33 25.16 -32.93
C GLN A 240 12.57 24.24 -32.91
N TRP A 241 12.38 22.93 -33.09
CA TRP A 241 13.44 21.93 -33.08
C TRP A 241 13.95 21.57 -34.49
N ALA A 242 13.28 22.04 -35.55
CA ALA A 242 13.64 21.84 -36.96
C ALA A 242 14.04 20.40 -37.34
N ILE A 243 13.32 19.41 -36.79
CA ILE A 243 13.66 18.00 -36.94
C ILE A 243 13.34 17.51 -38.35
N ARG A 244 14.31 16.85 -38.98
CA ARG A 244 14.11 16.18 -40.27
C ARG A 244 13.52 14.79 -40.05
N GLY A 245 12.20 14.67 -40.22
CA GLY A 245 11.47 13.41 -39.99
C GLY A 245 12.00 12.22 -40.81
N GLU A 246 12.65 12.46 -41.94
CA GLU A 246 13.26 11.41 -42.80
C GLU A 246 14.44 10.71 -42.14
N ASN A 247 15.11 11.38 -41.21
CA ASN A 247 16.25 10.83 -40.47
C ASN A 247 15.80 10.04 -39.23
N LEU A 248 14.52 10.06 -38.91
CA LEU A 248 13.95 9.34 -37.77
C LEU A 248 13.66 7.90 -38.19
N ASN A 249 14.54 6.98 -37.80
CA ASN A 249 14.39 5.55 -38.03
C ASN A 249 14.52 4.81 -36.71
N PHE A 250 13.48 4.03 -36.38
CA PHE A 250 13.40 3.30 -35.13
C PHE A 250 12.89 1.88 -35.40
N SER A 251 13.48 0.90 -34.72
CA SER A 251 13.15 -0.52 -34.90
C SER A 251 11.77 -0.87 -34.35
N CYS A 252 11.32 -0.18 -33.30
CA CYS A 252 10.00 -0.40 -32.71
C CYS A 252 9.40 0.87 -32.06
N PRO A 253 8.08 0.89 -31.78
CA PRO A 253 7.43 2.02 -31.13
C PRO A 253 8.02 2.39 -29.77
N ARG A 254 8.61 1.42 -29.06
CA ARG A 254 9.21 1.65 -27.74
C ARG A 254 10.46 2.52 -27.84
N ASP A 255 11.31 2.27 -28.83
CA ASP A 255 12.53 3.05 -29.06
C ASP A 255 12.18 4.50 -29.43
N PHE A 256 11.13 4.67 -30.23
CA PHE A 256 10.60 5.99 -30.56
C PHE A 256 10.09 6.74 -29.31
N ILE A 257 9.32 6.06 -28.44
CA ILE A 257 8.88 6.67 -27.18
C ILE A 257 10.08 7.01 -26.30
N LEU A 258 11.08 6.14 -26.17
CA LEU A 258 12.27 6.43 -25.38
C LEU A 258 13.02 7.65 -25.92
N TRP A 259 13.11 7.81 -27.25
CA TRP A 259 13.67 9.00 -27.88
C TRP A 259 12.86 10.27 -27.60
N LEU A 260 11.52 10.18 -27.57
CA LEU A 260 10.66 11.30 -27.17
C LEU A 260 10.91 11.72 -25.71
N LEU A 261 11.18 10.78 -24.82
CA LEU A 261 11.37 11.04 -23.38
C LEU A 261 12.81 11.40 -23.01
N ASP A 262 13.79 10.99 -23.81
CA ASP A 262 15.21 11.25 -23.60
C ASP A 262 15.89 11.55 -24.95
N PRO A 263 15.70 12.76 -25.49
CA PRO A 263 16.27 13.17 -26.77
C PRO A 263 17.80 13.31 -26.67
N GLY A 264 18.53 12.26 -27.06
CA GLY A 264 19.99 12.26 -27.02
C GLY A 264 20.65 13.39 -27.83
N PHE A 265 19.98 13.90 -28.87
CA PHE A 265 20.48 15.00 -29.70
C PHE A 265 20.54 16.35 -28.95
N LEU A 266 19.82 16.50 -27.84
CA LEU A 266 19.86 17.70 -27.02
C LEU A 266 21.09 17.77 -26.10
N GLY A 267 21.91 16.71 -26.01
CA GLY A 267 23.21 16.73 -25.33
C GLY A 267 23.15 17.40 -23.95
N SER A 268 23.86 18.53 -23.81
CA SER A 268 23.98 19.34 -22.60
C SER A 268 22.87 20.39 -22.38
N ALA A 269 21.75 20.29 -23.10
CA ALA A 269 20.60 21.20 -22.91
C ALA A 269 20.02 21.12 -21.49
N SER A 270 19.30 22.16 -21.07
CA SER A 270 18.70 22.22 -19.74
C SER A 270 17.63 21.14 -19.56
N THR A 271 17.30 20.82 -18.30
CA THR A 271 16.17 19.94 -17.99
C THR A 271 14.85 20.49 -18.53
N GLU A 272 14.68 21.81 -18.53
CA GLU A 272 13.51 22.49 -19.07
C GLU A 272 13.39 22.30 -20.59
N ASP A 273 14.51 22.38 -21.33
CA ASP A 273 14.52 22.14 -22.78
C ASP A 273 14.16 20.69 -23.13
N ARG A 274 14.70 19.73 -22.37
CA ARG A 274 14.40 18.31 -22.52
C ARG A 274 12.92 18.01 -22.27
N GLU A 275 12.35 18.62 -21.24
CA GLU A 275 10.92 18.52 -20.93
C GLU A 275 10.04 19.22 -21.98
N ALA A 276 10.46 20.40 -22.46
CA ALA A 276 9.78 21.14 -23.50
C ALA A 276 9.74 20.35 -24.82
N PHE A 277 10.86 19.73 -25.20
CA PHE A 277 10.92 18.83 -26.35
C PHE A 277 9.99 17.63 -26.17
N SER A 278 10.10 16.94 -25.02
CA SER A 278 9.28 15.76 -24.74
C SER A 278 7.80 16.08 -24.83
N ARG A 279 7.37 17.19 -24.21
CA ARG A 279 5.99 17.69 -24.25
C ARG A 279 5.54 17.99 -25.68
N PHE A 280 6.37 18.70 -26.44
CA PHE A 280 6.09 19.01 -27.84
C PHE A 280 5.93 17.74 -28.67
N GLY A 281 6.89 16.81 -28.61
CA GLY A 281 6.88 15.59 -29.41
C GLY A 281 5.69 14.68 -29.09
N ILE A 282 5.33 14.55 -27.80
CA ILE A 282 4.15 13.79 -27.37
C ILE A 282 2.86 14.44 -27.91
N CYS A 283 2.73 15.77 -27.79
CA CYS A 283 1.57 16.49 -28.31
C CYS A 283 1.48 16.39 -29.83
N LEU A 284 2.60 16.48 -30.53
CA LEU A 284 2.64 16.34 -31.98
C LEU A 284 2.18 14.95 -32.43
N CYS A 285 2.65 13.89 -31.76
CA CYS A 285 2.19 12.53 -32.07
C CYS A 285 0.68 12.37 -31.85
N ASP A 286 0.14 12.90 -30.76
CA ASP A 286 -1.29 12.85 -30.49
C ASP A 286 -2.10 13.66 -31.52
N GLU A 287 -1.63 14.85 -31.91
CA GLU A 287 -2.29 15.66 -32.93
C GLU A 287 -2.22 15.03 -34.32
N LEU A 288 -1.10 14.41 -34.71
CA LEU A 288 -0.99 13.65 -35.97
C LEU A 288 -1.92 12.44 -35.96
N TRP A 289 -2.05 11.76 -34.82
CA TRP A 289 -3.01 10.67 -34.64
C TRP A 289 -4.46 11.15 -34.80
N ASN A 290 -4.83 12.26 -34.16
CA ASN A 290 -6.16 12.85 -34.26
C ASN A 290 -6.46 13.37 -35.68
N ALA A 291 -5.48 14.01 -36.32
CA ALA A 291 -5.53 14.43 -37.71
C ALA A 291 -5.82 13.27 -38.66
N ARG A 292 -5.07 12.17 -38.53
CA ARG A 292 -5.28 10.96 -39.33
C ARG A 292 -6.69 10.40 -39.11
N ASN A 293 -7.18 10.37 -37.88
CA ASN A 293 -8.52 9.84 -37.60
C ASN A 293 -9.64 10.75 -38.12
N LYS A 294 -9.48 12.07 -38.01
CA LYS A 294 -10.40 13.05 -38.63
C LYS A 294 -10.43 12.91 -40.14
N ALA A 295 -9.28 12.80 -40.79
CA ALA A 295 -9.23 12.55 -42.23
C ALA A 295 -9.90 11.22 -42.61
N TYR A 296 -9.72 10.17 -41.80
CA TYR A 296 -10.34 8.87 -42.04
C TYR A 296 -11.87 8.87 -41.88
N HIS A 297 -12.39 9.47 -40.81
CA HIS A 297 -13.82 9.41 -40.46
C HIS A 297 -14.64 10.57 -41.03
N GLU A 298 -14.06 11.77 -41.10
CA GLU A 298 -14.74 13.03 -41.42
C GLU A 298 -14.28 13.61 -42.77
N GLN A 299 -13.28 13.02 -43.43
CA GLN A 299 -12.65 13.55 -44.66
C GLN A 299 -12.11 14.98 -44.48
N GLU A 300 -11.74 15.34 -43.25
CA GLU A 300 -11.14 16.63 -42.90
C GLU A 300 -9.61 16.50 -42.89
N PHE A 301 -8.94 17.20 -43.80
CA PHE A 301 -7.48 17.16 -43.94
C PHE A 301 -6.85 18.41 -43.31
N PRO A 302 -5.90 18.26 -42.36
CA PRO A 302 -5.28 19.40 -41.71
C PRO A 302 -4.16 20.00 -42.54
N THR A 303 -3.86 21.27 -42.28
CA THR A 303 -2.64 21.92 -42.76
C THR A 303 -1.52 21.79 -41.74
N CYS A 304 -0.26 21.85 -42.18
CA CYS A 304 0.91 21.84 -41.31
C CYS A 304 0.84 22.93 -40.22
N LEU A 305 0.49 24.17 -40.62
CA LEU A 305 0.33 25.29 -39.69
C LEU A 305 -0.80 25.05 -38.68
N GLY A 306 -1.91 24.44 -39.11
CA GLY A 306 -3.02 24.09 -38.22
C GLY A 306 -2.62 23.07 -37.16
N VAL A 307 -1.85 22.05 -37.54
CA VAL A 307 -1.30 21.06 -36.59
C VAL A 307 -0.36 21.74 -35.59
N LEU A 308 0.60 22.54 -36.07
CA LEU A 308 1.55 23.26 -35.20
C LEU A 308 0.85 24.20 -34.22
N ALA A 309 -0.17 24.93 -34.65
CA ALA A 309 -0.95 25.80 -33.78
C ALA A 309 -1.64 25.02 -32.64
N LYS A 310 -2.24 23.86 -32.95
CA LYS A 310 -2.86 22.99 -31.94
C LYS A 310 -1.83 22.42 -30.96
N VAL A 311 -0.69 21.95 -31.46
CA VAL A 311 0.40 21.41 -30.62
C VAL A 311 0.92 22.48 -29.65
N ASN A 312 1.20 23.69 -30.15
CA ASN A 312 1.69 24.80 -29.33
C ASN A 312 0.66 25.21 -28.26
N SER A 313 -0.62 25.27 -28.65
CA SER A 313 -1.72 25.55 -27.70
C SER A 313 -1.79 24.48 -26.60
N ALA A 314 -1.75 23.21 -26.96
CA ALA A 314 -1.77 22.09 -26.00
C ALA A 314 -0.56 22.12 -25.05
N CYS A 315 0.64 22.39 -25.57
CA CYS A 315 1.85 22.53 -24.75
C CYS A 315 1.73 23.69 -23.75
N SER A 316 1.21 24.83 -24.18
CA SER A 316 1.03 26.02 -23.32
C SER A 316 -0.01 25.79 -22.21
N ALA A 317 -1.07 25.02 -22.50
CA ALA A 317 -2.10 24.69 -21.52
C ALA A 317 -1.55 23.73 -20.46
N MET A 318 -0.78 22.72 -20.87
CA MET A 318 -0.13 21.79 -19.95
C MET A 318 0.94 22.45 -19.08
N ARG A 319 1.69 23.42 -19.61
CA ARG A 319 2.65 24.18 -18.79
C ARG A 319 1.94 24.92 -17.64
N ARG A 320 0.88 25.66 -17.96
CA ARG A 320 0.12 26.46 -16.98
C ARG A 320 -0.52 25.61 -15.88
N ALA A 321 -1.13 24.47 -16.23
CA ALA A 321 -1.83 23.63 -15.27
C ALA A 321 -0.92 22.91 -14.26
N TRP A 322 0.40 22.84 -14.50
CA TRP A 322 1.37 22.19 -13.61
C TRP A 322 2.32 23.18 -12.90
N GLU A 323 2.27 24.47 -13.22
CA GLU A 323 3.03 25.53 -12.54
C GLU A 323 2.29 26.15 -11.33
N GLU A 324 1.01 25.80 -11.09
CA GLU A 324 0.31 26.22 -9.85
C GLU A 324 0.77 25.38 -8.65
N PRO A 325 1.41 25.98 -7.62
CA PRO A 325 1.85 25.24 -6.44
C PRO A 325 0.67 24.92 -5.52
N VAL A 326 0.42 23.63 -5.31
CA VAL A 326 -0.40 23.14 -4.20
C VAL A 326 0.37 23.35 -2.89
N ARG A 327 0.15 24.49 -2.22
CA ARG A 327 0.60 24.71 -0.84
C ARG A 327 -0.41 24.06 0.13
N ILE A 328 0.00 23.08 0.93
CA ILE A 328 -0.82 22.50 2.00
C ILE A 328 -0.10 22.67 3.36
N ASP A 329 -0.63 23.58 4.18
CA ASP A 329 -0.98 23.53 5.63
C ASP A 329 -0.17 22.71 6.66
N ALA A 330 1.11 22.40 6.47
CA ALA A 330 1.90 21.72 7.52
C ALA A 330 2.25 22.59 8.75
N GLN A 331 2.22 23.92 8.63
CA GLN A 331 2.81 24.84 9.62
C GLN A 331 1.81 25.33 10.67
N VAL A 332 0.51 25.36 10.37
CA VAL A 332 -0.56 25.87 11.26
C VAL A 332 -0.92 24.86 12.37
N SER A 333 -0.65 23.56 12.17
CA SER A 333 -1.00 22.50 13.12
C SER A 333 -0.08 22.41 14.34
N TRP A 334 1.12 23.00 14.30
CA TRP A 334 2.15 22.72 15.31
C TRP A 334 2.13 23.71 16.48
N ASP A 335 1.86 24.99 16.21
CA ASP A 335 1.79 26.01 17.25
C ASP A 335 0.68 25.71 18.28
N SER A 336 -0.43 25.11 17.85
CA SER A 336 -1.52 24.70 18.73
C SER A 336 -1.19 23.50 19.62
N ASP A 337 -0.38 22.55 19.17
CA ASP A 337 -0.01 21.37 19.97
C ASP A 337 1.13 21.67 20.96
N ARG A 338 1.98 22.67 20.68
CA ARG A 338 3.03 23.12 21.61
C ARG A 338 2.45 23.78 22.87
N ASP A 339 1.39 24.58 22.71
CA ASP A 339 0.68 25.20 23.82
C ASP A 339 0.01 24.16 24.76
N ARG A 340 -0.33 22.97 24.23
CA ARG A 340 -0.96 21.88 25.02
C ARG A 340 0.00 21.18 25.98
N LEU A 341 1.31 21.33 25.78
CA LEU A 341 2.36 20.70 26.59
C LEU A 341 2.84 21.60 27.75
N ASN A 342 2.61 22.91 27.67
CA ASN A 342 3.11 23.85 28.67
C ASN A 342 2.41 23.67 30.02
N GLY A 343 3.20 23.55 31.10
CA GLY A 343 2.71 23.42 32.47
C GLY A 343 2.03 22.09 32.80
N ARG A 344 2.19 21.07 31.95
CA ARG A 344 1.61 19.73 32.17
C ARG A 344 2.68 18.66 32.28
N ARG A 345 2.40 17.66 33.12
CA ARG A 345 3.20 16.44 33.18
C ARG A 345 3.16 15.73 31.83
N THR A 346 4.34 15.50 31.27
CA THR A 346 4.49 14.98 29.92
C THR A 346 5.37 13.74 29.94
N VAL A 347 5.00 12.72 29.17
CA VAL A 347 5.76 11.48 29.05
C VAL A 347 6.13 11.27 27.60
N TYR A 348 7.43 11.31 27.32
CA TYR A 348 7.99 11.10 25.99
C TYR A 348 8.32 9.62 25.80
N VAL A 349 7.92 9.07 24.68
CA VAL A 349 8.07 7.64 24.36
C VAL A 349 8.75 7.51 23.00
N ASP A 350 9.72 6.61 22.92
CA ASP A 350 10.39 6.18 21.68
C ASP A 350 10.73 4.69 21.74
N ALA A 351 10.79 4.02 20.58
CA ALA A 351 11.24 2.64 20.51
C ALA A 351 12.27 2.40 19.40
N ALA A 352 13.34 1.68 19.73
CA ALA A 352 14.34 1.23 18.78
C ALA A 352 14.13 -0.26 18.51
N CYS A 353 14.10 -0.66 17.24
CA CYS A 353 13.95 -2.06 16.83
C CYS A 353 14.93 -2.40 15.70
N LYS A 354 15.86 -3.33 15.95
CA LYS A 354 16.84 -3.80 14.96
C LYS A 354 17.31 -5.22 15.30
N ASP A 355 17.47 -6.07 14.27
CA ASP A 355 18.01 -7.43 14.39
C ASP A 355 17.31 -8.30 15.46
N LEU A 356 15.96 -8.27 15.47
CA LEU A 356 15.09 -8.97 16.44
C LEU A 356 15.27 -8.52 17.90
N ARG A 357 15.98 -7.42 18.14
CA ARG A 357 16.04 -6.75 19.44
C ARG A 357 15.21 -5.48 19.36
N ALA A 358 14.41 -5.23 20.39
CA ALA A 358 13.72 -3.97 20.55
C ALA A 358 13.91 -3.44 21.97
N THR A 359 13.97 -2.11 22.08
CA THR A 359 14.10 -1.41 23.36
C THR A 359 13.17 -0.21 23.33
N ALA A 360 12.47 0.04 24.42
CA ALA A 360 11.67 1.23 24.64
C ALA A 360 12.42 2.21 25.56
N GLY A 361 12.40 3.49 25.22
CA GLY A 361 12.82 4.59 26.07
C GLY A 361 11.61 5.45 26.45
N ILE A 362 11.37 5.63 27.74
CA ILE A 362 10.24 6.38 28.29
C ILE A 362 10.79 7.42 29.24
N VAL A 363 10.46 8.69 29.05
CA VAL A 363 11.00 9.79 29.86
C VAL A 363 9.87 10.62 30.44
N MET A 364 9.87 10.79 31.77
CA MET A 364 8.90 11.60 32.48
C MET A 364 9.42 13.03 32.69
N LYS A 365 8.56 13.99 32.38
CA LYS A 365 8.78 15.41 32.59
C LYS A 365 7.67 15.98 33.47
N GLU A 366 8.05 16.66 34.53
CA GLU A 366 7.16 17.34 35.47
C GLU A 366 6.62 18.64 34.88
N ALA A 367 5.56 19.17 35.51
CA ALA A 367 4.89 20.39 35.07
C ALA A 367 5.78 21.65 35.14
N ASP A 368 6.80 21.65 36.01
CA ASP A 368 7.80 22.71 36.13
C ASP A 368 8.88 22.65 35.04
N GLY A 369 8.85 21.62 34.21
CA GLY A 369 9.80 21.40 33.12
C GLY A 369 10.99 20.51 33.49
N SER A 370 11.13 20.09 34.75
CA SER A 370 12.18 19.17 35.18
C SER A 370 11.91 17.73 34.74
N PHE A 371 12.96 16.92 34.58
CA PHE A 371 12.83 15.51 34.25
C PHE A 371 12.87 14.69 35.56
N SER A 372 11.80 13.95 35.84
CA SER A 372 11.67 13.18 37.09
C SER A 372 12.32 11.80 37.01
N GLY A 373 12.54 11.28 35.80
CA GLY A 373 13.25 10.03 35.56
C GLY A 373 12.95 9.44 34.20
N ALA A 374 13.54 8.28 33.92
CA ALA A 374 13.20 7.49 32.74
C ALA A 374 13.04 6.02 33.06
N LEU A 375 12.31 5.32 32.20
CA LEU A 375 12.17 3.88 32.20
C LEU A 375 12.66 3.35 30.86
N THR A 376 13.45 2.28 30.93
CA THR A 376 13.90 1.55 29.75
C THR A 376 13.41 0.12 29.83
N VAL A 377 12.90 -0.41 28.73
CA VAL A 377 12.32 -1.77 28.68
C VAL A 377 12.85 -2.52 27.48
N GLN A 378 13.40 -3.70 27.70
CA GLN A 378 13.78 -4.61 26.61
C GLN A 378 12.55 -5.37 26.12
N LEU A 379 12.29 -5.32 24.82
CA LEU A 379 11.12 -5.88 24.17
C LEU A 379 11.53 -7.01 23.22
N ALA A 380 10.84 -8.15 23.32
CA ALA A 380 11.06 -9.30 22.44
C ALA A 380 10.15 -9.21 21.19
N VAL A 381 10.33 -8.15 20.39
CA VAL A 381 9.55 -7.92 19.16
C VAL A 381 10.45 -7.56 17.99
N SER A 382 10.00 -7.87 16.79
CA SER A 382 10.72 -7.62 15.53
C SER A 382 10.08 -6.54 14.66
N ASN A 383 8.87 -6.10 15.01
CA ASN A 383 8.13 -5.08 14.27
C ASN A 383 8.33 -3.72 14.96
N PRO A 384 8.90 -2.70 14.28
CA PRO A 384 9.09 -1.38 14.86
C PRO A 384 7.79 -0.75 15.39
N LEU A 385 6.67 -0.89 14.66
CA LEU A 385 5.40 -0.32 15.11
C LEU A 385 4.81 -1.05 16.33
N GLU A 386 5.17 -2.32 16.50
CA GLU A 386 4.84 -3.08 17.72
C GLU A 386 5.69 -2.63 18.90
N ALA A 387 6.97 -2.36 18.67
CA ALA A 387 7.87 -1.80 19.68
C ALA A 387 7.36 -0.44 20.18
N GLU A 388 6.93 0.45 19.27
CA GLU A 388 6.30 1.73 19.62
C GLU A 388 5.02 1.54 20.45
N THR A 389 4.18 0.59 20.04
CA THR A 389 2.92 0.28 20.74
C THR A 389 3.18 -0.20 22.17
N LEU A 390 4.14 -1.11 22.34
CA LEU A 390 4.53 -1.64 23.64
C LEU A 390 5.27 -0.61 24.50
N ALA A 391 6.09 0.25 23.91
CA ALA A 391 6.74 1.36 24.60
C ALA A 391 5.69 2.27 25.25
N LEU A 392 4.65 2.62 24.50
CA LEU A 392 3.55 3.44 25.03
C LEU A 392 2.72 2.69 26.08
N TYR A 393 2.48 1.38 25.90
CA TYR A 393 1.82 0.56 26.90
C TYR A 393 2.58 0.56 28.24
N HIS A 394 3.90 0.34 28.20
CA HIS A 394 4.75 0.42 29.39
C HIS A 394 4.77 1.81 30.01
N ALA A 395 4.73 2.88 29.18
CA ALA A 395 4.65 4.24 29.69
C ALA A 395 3.36 4.48 30.49
N VAL A 396 2.22 4.00 29.99
CA VAL A 396 0.93 4.10 30.69
C VAL A 396 0.96 3.33 32.00
N LEU A 397 1.46 2.09 32.01
CA LEU A 397 1.60 1.31 33.24
C LEU A 397 2.54 1.96 34.26
N TRP A 398 3.64 2.55 33.79
CA TRP A 398 4.58 3.21 34.66
C TRP A 398 3.97 4.46 35.29
N CYS A 399 3.26 5.29 34.53
CA CYS A 399 2.48 6.42 35.07
C CYS A 399 1.46 5.97 36.11
N ALA A 400 0.78 4.85 35.85
CA ALA A 400 -0.16 4.25 36.80
C ALA A 400 0.52 3.96 38.15
N SER A 401 1.71 3.34 38.10
CA SER A 401 2.50 2.99 39.30
C SER A 401 2.95 4.22 40.10
N GLN A 402 3.16 5.35 39.43
CA GLN A 402 3.52 6.63 40.04
C GLN A 402 2.29 7.46 40.47
N ASN A 403 1.07 6.93 40.29
CA ASN A 403 -0.20 7.62 40.54
C ASN A 403 -0.34 8.94 39.75
N TRP A 404 0.25 9.01 38.55
CA TRP A 404 0.12 10.14 37.64
C TRP A 404 -1.18 10.01 36.83
N ARG A 405 -2.21 10.76 37.21
CA ARG A 405 -3.55 10.69 36.58
C ARG A 405 -3.72 11.61 35.38
N GLN A 406 -3.21 12.84 35.46
CA GLN A 406 -3.26 13.84 34.39
C GLN A 406 -1.90 13.94 33.71
N VAL A 407 -1.76 13.26 32.57
CA VAL A 407 -0.50 13.14 31.83
C VAL A 407 -0.76 13.29 30.34
N VAL A 408 0.16 13.97 29.65
CA VAL A 408 0.22 13.98 28.20
C VAL A 408 1.30 13.01 27.74
N PHE A 409 0.90 11.92 27.09
CA PHE A 409 1.80 11.00 26.43
C PHE A 409 2.12 11.50 25.03
N VAL A 410 3.41 11.45 24.69
CA VAL A 410 3.96 11.99 23.46
C VAL A 410 4.70 10.88 22.72
N SER A 411 4.35 10.69 21.46
CA SER A 411 5.01 9.74 20.55
C SER A 411 5.28 10.40 19.21
N ASP A 412 6.37 10.03 18.54
CA ASP A 412 6.66 10.47 17.17
C ASP A 412 5.97 9.62 16.08
N CYS A 413 5.29 8.56 16.50
CA CYS A 413 4.57 7.66 15.63
C CYS A 413 3.13 8.15 15.36
N GLN A 414 2.97 8.94 14.28
CA GLN A 414 1.68 9.55 13.94
C GLN A 414 0.56 8.52 13.71
N SER A 415 0.87 7.38 13.09
CA SER A 415 -0.10 6.32 12.84
C SER A 415 -0.62 5.70 14.13
N LEU A 416 0.25 5.53 15.14
CA LEU A 416 -0.11 5.03 16.46
C LEU A 416 -1.07 5.99 17.17
N VAL A 417 -0.71 7.28 17.24
CA VAL A 417 -1.54 8.31 17.89
C VAL A 417 -2.92 8.42 17.22
N ARG A 418 -2.96 8.44 15.88
CA ARG A 418 -4.23 8.42 15.13
C ARG A 418 -5.04 7.16 15.42
N GLY A 419 -4.38 6.01 15.54
CA GLY A 419 -5.02 4.74 15.90
C GLY A 419 -5.69 4.82 17.29
N ILE A 420 -5.01 5.42 18.28
CA ILE A 420 -5.54 5.59 19.63
C ILE A 420 -6.80 6.45 19.64
N HIS A 421 -6.76 7.60 18.95
CA HIS A 421 -7.91 8.51 18.85
C HIS A 421 -9.09 7.89 18.11
N SER A 422 -8.81 7.12 17.04
CA SER A 422 -9.84 6.41 16.27
C SER A 422 -10.25 5.06 16.87
N ARG A 423 -9.62 4.64 17.97
CA ARG A 423 -9.83 3.33 18.61
C ARG A 423 -9.67 2.15 17.63
N ALA A 424 -8.78 2.29 16.66
CA ALA A 424 -8.54 1.31 15.60
C ALA A 424 -7.04 1.04 15.44
N ALA A 425 -6.66 -0.24 15.38
CA ALA A 425 -5.26 -0.62 15.22
C ALA A 425 -4.71 -0.10 13.88
N PRO A 426 -3.55 0.58 13.86
CA PRO A 426 -2.98 1.12 12.62
C PRO A 426 -2.47 0.01 11.69
N ASN A 427 -2.15 -1.16 12.26
CA ASN A 427 -1.85 -2.36 11.51
C ASN A 427 -2.48 -3.57 12.18
N TRP A 428 -3.13 -4.46 11.43
CA TRP A 428 -3.77 -5.66 12.00
C TRP A 428 -2.79 -6.59 12.72
N ARG A 429 -1.51 -6.59 12.33
CA ARG A 429 -0.46 -7.39 13.00
C ARG A 429 -0.26 -6.98 14.46
N LEU A 430 -0.71 -5.79 14.82
CA LEU A 430 -0.62 -5.22 16.16
C LEU A 430 -1.90 -5.41 16.96
N ALA A 431 -2.92 -6.10 16.42
CA ALA A 431 -4.25 -6.12 17.03
C ALA A 431 -4.20 -6.51 18.53
N SER A 432 -3.39 -7.51 18.90
CA SER A 432 -3.20 -7.94 20.28
C SER A 432 -2.50 -6.92 21.16
N SER A 433 -1.32 -6.42 20.78
CA SER A 433 -0.55 -5.44 21.56
C SER A 433 -1.25 -4.09 21.63
N PHE A 434 -1.94 -3.69 20.56
CA PHE A 434 -2.75 -2.48 20.51
C PHE A 434 -3.99 -2.59 21.37
N TRP A 435 -4.62 -3.77 21.48
CA TRP A 435 -5.72 -3.99 22.42
C TRP A 435 -5.25 -3.83 23.88
N LEU A 436 -4.09 -4.39 24.24
CA LEU A 436 -3.49 -4.22 25.57
C LEU A 436 -3.26 -2.75 25.90
N LEU A 437 -2.74 -1.99 24.92
CA LEU A 437 -2.58 -0.55 25.04
C LEU A 437 -3.93 0.15 25.28
N LEU A 438 -4.95 -0.09 24.45
CA LEU A 438 -6.26 0.56 24.64
C LEU A 438 -6.87 0.24 26.00
N HIS A 439 -6.76 -1.01 26.46
CA HIS A 439 -7.23 -1.40 27.79
C HIS A 439 -6.50 -0.64 28.90
N ALA A 440 -5.17 -0.51 28.82
CA ALA A 440 -4.41 0.28 29.77
C ALA A 440 -4.77 1.77 29.74
N ILE A 441 -5.05 2.32 28.55
CA ILE A 441 -5.50 3.71 28.38
C ILE A 441 -6.88 3.93 29.01
N ASP A 442 -7.81 2.98 28.87
CA ASP A 442 -9.16 3.09 29.43
C ASP A 442 -9.16 3.12 30.97
N LEU A 443 -8.12 2.57 31.61
CA LEU A 443 -7.88 2.71 33.06
C LEU A 443 -7.34 4.10 33.45
N HIS A 444 -6.94 4.93 32.47
CA HIS A 444 -6.38 6.27 32.63
C HIS A 444 -7.16 7.32 31.82
N PRO A 445 -8.44 7.60 32.16
CA PRO A 445 -9.33 8.42 31.33
C PRO A 445 -8.93 9.90 31.22
N GLN A 446 -8.01 10.37 32.07
CA GLN A 446 -7.48 11.73 32.08
C GLN A 446 -6.15 11.87 31.31
N ALA A 447 -5.66 10.78 30.71
CA ALA A 447 -4.49 10.79 29.86
C ALA A 447 -4.81 11.37 28.47
N GLU A 448 -3.90 12.18 27.94
CA GLU A 448 -3.96 12.69 26.57
C GLU A 448 -2.81 12.10 25.75
N PHE A 449 -3.04 11.94 24.44
CA PHE A 449 -2.07 11.37 23.51
C PHE A 449 -1.84 12.35 22.37
N VAL A 450 -0.58 12.78 22.20
CA VAL A 450 -0.18 13.81 21.23
C VAL A 450 0.95 13.28 20.37
N TRP A 451 0.90 13.63 19.08
CA TRP A 451 1.98 13.33 18.15
C TRP A 451 2.99 14.49 18.14
N LEU A 452 4.29 14.19 18.17
CA LEU A 452 5.35 15.16 17.94
C LEU A 452 6.31 14.73 16.81
N PRO A 453 6.84 15.66 16.00
CA PRO A 453 7.91 15.34 15.07
C PRO A 453 9.13 14.75 15.81
N ARG A 454 9.79 13.77 15.19
CA ARG A 454 10.98 13.10 15.75
C ARG A 454 12.09 14.06 16.18
N THR A 455 12.28 15.16 15.45
CA THR A 455 13.25 16.22 15.78
C THR A 455 13.03 16.86 17.16
N LEU A 456 11.84 16.68 17.74
CA LEU A 456 11.44 17.24 19.02
C LEU A 456 11.23 16.17 20.10
N ASN A 457 11.27 14.89 19.73
CA ASN A 457 11.22 13.75 20.65
C ASN A 457 12.63 13.22 20.99
N GLN A 458 13.63 14.09 20.90
CA GLN A 458 15.04 13.69 20.95
C GLN A 458 15.44 13.11 22.32
N VAL A 459 14.78 13.54 23.39
CA VAL A 459 15.05 13.06 24.75
C VAL A 459 14.73 11.57 24.89
N ALA A 460 13.53 11.15 24.48
CA ALA A 460 13.17 9.72 24.49
C ALA A 460 14.05 8.93 23.51
N HIS A 461 14.38 9.52 22.36
CA HIS A 461 15.28 8.90 21.39
C HIS A 461 16.68 8.61 21.93
N ASN A 462 17.30 9.58 22.59
CA ASN A 462 18.64 9.44 23.17
C ASN A 462 18.67 8.37 24.26
N VAL A 463 17.67 8.35 25.16
CA VAL A 463 17.53 7.35 26.22
C VAL A 463 17.31 5.95 25.62
N CYS A 464 16.44 5.84 24.62
CA CYS A 464 16.17 4.61 23.90
C CYS A 464 17.43 4.07 23.21
N GLN A 465 18.16 4.94 22.49
CA GLN A 465 19.40 4.57 21.79
C GLN A 465 20.51 4.14 22.75
N TRP A 466 20.64 4.82 23.89
CA TRP A 466 21.57 4.42 24.94
C TRP A 466 21.24 3.02 25.47
N ALA A 467 19.98 2.76 25.85
CA ALA A 467 19.54 1.46 26.36
C ALA A 467 19.56 0.35 25.29
N PHE A 468 19.51 0.71 24.01
CA PHE A 468 19.66 -0.24 22.90
C PHE A 468 21.13 -0.68 22.72
N ASN A 469 22.07 0.23 22.94
CA ASN A 469 23.52 -0.04 22.86
C ASN A 469 24.04 -0.72 24.14
N PHE A 470 23.51 -0.34 25.30
CA PHE A 470 23.79 -0.92 26.60
C PHE A 470 22.48 -1.52 27.13
N PRO A 471 22.23 -2.84 26.94
CA PRO A 471 20.93 -3.47 27.18
C PRO A 471 20.57 -3.48 28.68
N PHE A 472 20.09 -2.33 29.13
CA PHE A 472 19.59 -2.06 30.46
C PHE A 472 18.05 -2.06 30.39
N SER A 473 17.42 -2.56 31.46
CA SER A 473 15.98 -2.51 31.64
C SER A 473 15.72 -2.13 33.09
N GLY A 474 15.08 -0.99 33.31
CA GLY A 474 14.88 -0.45 34.64
C GLY A 474 14.65 1.06 34.64
N VAL A 475 14.45 1.58 35.85
CA VAL A 475 14.24 3.00 36.11
C VAL A 475 15.59 3.69 36.28
N LEU A 476 15.75 4.85 35.61
CA LEU A 476 16.86 5.77 35.74
C LEU A 476 16.39 6.98 36.55
N SER A 477 17.21 7.39 37.53
CA SER A 477 16.94 8.60 38.32
C SER A 477 17.17 9.86 37.46
N ALA A 478 16.69 11.01 37.95
CA ALA A 478 16.96 12.30 37.30
C ALA A 478 18.47 12.60 37.15
N GLU A 479 19.29 12.16 38.10
CA GLU A 479 20.75 12.33 38.08
C GLU A 479 21.40 11.49 36.98
N ASP A 480 20.93 10.25 36.80
CA ASP A 480 21.39 9.35 35.73
C ASP A 480 20.96 9.83 34.34
N LEU A 481 19.87 10.60 34.28
CA LEU A 481 19.29 11.11 33.05
C LEU A 481 20.03 12.34 32.49
N ALA A 482 20.58 13.19 33.37
CA ALA A 482 21.23 14.45 33.00
C ALA A 482 22.21 14.36 31.81
N PRO A 483 23.12 13.37 31.72
CA PRO A 483 24.03 13.24 30.56
C PRO A 483 23.33 12.81 29.26
N LEU A 484 22.16 12.17 29.33
CA LEU A 484 21.41 11.68 28.15
C LEU A 484 20.46 12.73 27.56
N VAL A 485 20.01 13.68 28.40
CA VAL A 485 19.12 14.77 27.98
C VAL A 485 19.90 16.01 27.49
N ALA A 486 21.14 16.19 27.92
CA ALA A 486 21.96 17.36 27.58
C ALA A 486 22.63 17.30 26.18
N MET A 487 22.40 16.22 25.40
CA MET A 487 22.99 15.99 24.07
C MET A 487 22.06 16.32 22.91
#